data_AF-A0A9E0E3G8-F1
#
_entry.id   AF-A0A9E0E3G8-F1
#
_cell.length_a   1.000
_cell.length_b   1.000
_cell.length_c   1.000
_cell.angle_alpha   90.00
_cell.angle_beta   90.00
_cell.angle_gamma   90.00
#
_symmetry.space_group_name_H-M   'P 1'
#
loop_
_entity.id
_entity.type
_entity.pdbx_description
1 polymer ?
#
loop_
_entity_poly.entity_id
_entity_poly.type
_entity_poly.pdbx_seq_one_letter_code
_entity_poly.pdbx_strand_id
1 'polypeptide(L)'
;MAAIKVLVVDDSITMRALFSNALEQSSDLLVVGAAANADEAREMIEEMRPDVVTLDIEMPGMNGIDFLHEIMTTKPMPIVMLSTLTQKGAEVTLKALELGAVDCFPKPTKATPDEFAKISGKLCKLVATAAKSKVKKYDPEAAAAAAAKAAASQASMGAAKPYKWNGTIVALCASTGGGPAVLELLTAWPANCPPTIVLQQLEEGLAAPFAARLNEAIAPDVKLAEDGMMLQPGQVYVLSAPDKHGLVDRWPGGAIRLVARDPLNGVRPSADLLLHTVAQA
;
A
#
# COMPACT_ATOMS: atom_id res chain seq x y z
N MET A 1 13.62 5.92 24.14
CA MET A 1 13.96 5.07 22.98
C MET A 1 14.94 5.84 22.10
N ALA A 2 15.75 5.16 21.28
CA ALA A 2 16.54 5.86 20.27
C ALA A 2 15.60 6.42 19.19
N ALA A 3 15.86 7.63 18.72
CA ALA A 3 15.09 8.25 17.64
C ALA A 3 15.32 7.47 16.32
N ILE A 4 14.25 7.28 15.55
CA ILE A 4 14.26 6.61 14.25
C ILE A 4 14.98 7.52 13.26
N LYS A 5 16.07 7.04 12.67
CA LYS A 5 16.86 7.79 11.70
C LYS A 5 16.19 7.79 10.33
N VAL A 6 15.92 8.96 9.80
CA VAL A 6 15.26 9.14 8.50
C VAL A 6 16.20 9.83 7.53
N LEU A 7 16.32 9.28 6.31
CA LEU A 7 16.96 9.96 5.18
C LEU A 7 15.89 10.42 4.20
N VAL A 8 15.92 11.70 3.84
CA VAL A 8 15.00 12.28 2.86
C VAL A 8 15.69 12.35 1.49
N VAL A 9 15.07 11.80 0.45
CA VAL A 9 15.61 11.82 -0.92
C VAL A 9 14.58 12.45 -1.85
N ASP A 10 14.89 13.62 -2.39
CA ASP A 10 14.02 14.39 -3.28
C ASP A 10 14.88 15.40 -4.07
N ASP A 11 14.61 15.57 -5.36
CA ASP A 11 15.40 16.46 -6.23
C ASP A 11 15.15 17.95 -5.93
N SER A 12 13.99 18.27 -5.38
CA SER A 12 13.59 19.62 -5.02
C SER A 12 14.13 20.01 -3.65
N ILE A 13 14.98 21.04 -3.62
CA ILE A 13 15.50 21.65 -2.38
C ILE A 13 14.35 22.05 -1.44
N THR A 14 13.28 22.61 -2.00
CA THR A 14 12.10 23.04 -1.23
C THR A 14 11.39 21.85 -0.60
N MET A 15 11.20 20.76 -1.36
CA MET A 15 10.53 19.57 -0.83
C MET A 15 11.37 18.89 0.23
N ARG A 16 12.70 18.79 0.04
CA ARG A 16 13.62 18.30 1.07
C ARG A 16 13.47 19.09 2.38
N ALA A 17 13.49 20.42 2.30
CA ALA A 17 13.32 21.26 3.50
C ALA A 17 11.95 21.06 4.17
N LEU A 18 10.87 20.97 3.39
CA LEU A 18 9.52 20.76 3.92
C LEU A 18 9.37 19.38 4.58
N PHE A 19 9.83 18.31 3.94
CA PHE A 19 9.79 16.96 4.48
C PHE A 19 10.66 16.84 5.73
N SER A 20 11.89 17.37 5.71
CA SER A 20 12.77 17.35 6.87
C SER A 20 12.13 18.08 8.06
N ASN A 21 11.66 19.31 7.85
CA ASN A 21 10.99 20.09 8.90
C ASN A 21 9.75 19.37 9.44
N ALA A 22 8.95 18.74 8.58
CA ALA A 22 7.76 18.01 8.99
C ALA A 22 8.08 16.78 9.85
N LEU A 23 9.12 16.03 9.48
CA LEU A 23 9.56 14.84 10.20
C LEU A 23 10.19 15.20 11.55
N GLU A 24 10.96 16.29 11.60
CA GLU A 24 11.60 16.79 12.82
C GLU A 24 10.61 17.34 13.87
N GLN A 25 9.34 17.57 13.50
CA GLN A 25 8.29 17.90 14.48
C GLN A 25 7.94 16.73 15.40
N SER A 26 8.27 15.50 15.01
CA SER A 26 8.07 14.31 15.84
C SER A 26 9.30 14.03 16.69
N SER A 27 9.12 13.90 18.01
CA SER A 27 10.22 13.56 18.92
C SER A 27 10.79 12.15 18.72
N ASP A 28 10.06 11.29 17.99
CA ASP A 28 10.47 9.92 17.72
C ASP A 28 11.32 9.78 16.45
N LEU A 29 11.41 10.83 15.63
CA LEU A 29 12.12 10.83 14.35
C LEU A 29 13.33 11.77 14.39
N LEU A 30 14.40 11.38 13.71
CA LEU A 30 15.61 12.17 13.53
C LEU A 30 15.99 12.15 12.05
N VAL A 31 15.93 13.29 11.39
CA VAL A 31 16.41 13.41 10.01
C VAL A 31 17.94 13.44 10.03
N VAL A 32 18.57 12.40 9.50
CA VAL A 32 20.04 12.26 9.50
C VAL A 32 20.68 12.83 8.24
N GLY A 33 19.91 13.07 7.18
CA GLY A 33 20.41 13.65 5.94
C GLY A 33 19.29 13.94 4.95
N ALA A 34 19.63 14.69 3.90
CA ALA A 34 18.73 14.99 2.79
C ALA A 34 19.49 14.98 1.45
N ALA A 35 19.27 13.97 0.62
CA ALA A 35 19.97 13.76 -0.64
C ALA A 35 19.17 14.27 -1.85
N ALA A 36 19.84 14.89 -2.82
CA ALA A 36 19.21 15.42 -4.03
C ALA A 36 19.00 14.39 -5.15
N ASN A 37 19.66 13.23 -5.05
CA ASN A 37 19.71 12.22 -6.09
C ASN A 37 20.14 10.86 -5.51
N ALA A 38 20.10 9.82 -6.35
CA ALA A 38 20.49 8.47 -5.97
C ALA A 38 21.96 8.34 -5.52
N ASP A 39 22.88 9.09 -6.12
CA ASP A 39 24.31 9.00 -5.81
C ASP A 39 24.59 9.52 -4.39
N GLU A 40 24.11 10.72 -4.06
CA GLU A 40 24.16 11.28 -2.70
C GLU A 40 23.45 10.37 -1.69
N ALA A 41 22.30 9.78 -2.08
CA ALA A 41 21.55 8.90 -1.21
C ALA A 41 22.34 7.62 -0.88
N ARG A 42 23.09 7.03 -1.84
CA ARG A 42 23.94 5.86 -1.57
C ARG A 42 25.00 6.15 -0.53
N GLU A 43 25.72 7.27 -0.69
CA GLU A 43 26.76 7.69 0.25
C GLU A 43 26.17 7.88 1.66
N MET A 44 25.07 8.62 1.76
CA MET A 44 24.40 8.87 3.04
C MET A 44 23.82 7.59 3.68
N ILE A 45 23.31 6.64 2.89
CA ILE A 45 22.83 5.35 3.42
C ILE A 45 23.99 4.58 4.07
N GLU A 46 25.17 4.56 3.44
CA GLU A 46 26.33 3.85 3.97
C GLU A 46 26.92 4.50 5.22
N GLU A 47 27.04 5.83 5.21
CA GLU A 47 27.62 6.61 6.30
C GLU A 47 26.68 6.73 7.50
N MET A 48 25.43 7.14 7.26
CA MET A 48 24.50 7.54 8.32
C MET A 48 23.66 6.37 8.86
N ARG A 49 23.56 5.29 8.08
CA ARG A 49 22.76 4.09 8.37
C ARG A 49 21.34 4.44 8.84
N PRO A 50 20.53 5.08 7.99
CA PRO A 50 19.15 5.41 8.31
C PRO A 50 18.31 4.14 8.55
N ASP A 51 17.30 4.24 9.42
CA ASP A 51 16.34 3.17 9.69
C ASP A 51 15.23 3.12 8.62
N VAL A 52 14.97 4.26 7.96
CA VAL A 52 13.96 4.40 6.91
C VAL A 52 14.35 5.53 5.95
N VAL A 53 14.00 5.37 4.68
CA VAL A 53 14.21 6.37 3.63
C VAL A 53 12.86 6.84 3.10
N THR A 54 12.67 8.14 2.97
CA THR A 54 11.59 8.69 2.13
C THR A 54 12.17 8.99 0.76
N LEU A 55 11.57 8.45 -0.30
CA LEU A 55 12.13 8.48 -1.64
C LEU A 55 11.15 9.07 -2.66
N ASP A 56 11.55 10.16 -3.30
CA ASP A 56 10.82 10.65 -4.46
C ASP A 56 10.88 9.71 -5.66
N ILE A 57 9.78 9.61 -6.38
CA ILE A 57 9.68 8.86 -7.63
C ILE A 57 10.39 9.60 -8.77
N GLU A 58 10.21 10.92 -8.86
CA GLU A 58 10.64 11.72 -10.01
C GLU A 58 11.98 12.40 -9.74
N MET A 59 13.08 11.70 -10.04
CA MET A 59 14.43 12.25 -9.91
C MET A 59 15.17 12.29 -11.25
N PRO A 60 16.04 13.28 -11.49
CA PRO A 60 16.86 13.33 -12.70
C PRO A 60 17.92 12.23 -12.70
N GLY A 61 18.23 11.71 -13.90
CA GLY A 61 19.18 10.61 -14.07
C GLY A 61 18.55 9.26 -13.70
N MET A 62 18.89 8.73 -12.53
CA MET A 62 18.26 7.53 -12.00
C MET A 62 16.96 7.90 -11.30
N ASN A 63 15.83 7.41 -11.81
CA ASN A 63 14.54 7.66 -11.17
C ASN A 63 14.41 6.89 -9.84
N GLY A 64 13.47 7.29 -8.99
CA GLY A 64 13.28 6.68 -7.68
C GLY A 64 12.86 5.21 -7.70
N ILE A 65 12.22 4.75 -8.78
CA ILE A 65 11.79 3.36 -8.92
C ILE A 65 12.99 2.45 -9.22
N ASP A 66 13.89 2.90 -10.09
CA ASP A 66 15.11 2.19 -10.42
C ASP A 66 16.03 2.14 -9.19
N PHE A 67 16.11 3.25 -8.44
CA PHE A 67 16.86 3.29 -7.18
C PHE A 67 16.25 2.39 -6.10
N LEU A 68 14.92 2.39 -5.94
CA LEU A 68 14.20 1.45 -5.07
C LEU A 68 14.54 0.01 -5.43
N HIS A 69 14.46 -0.36 -6.71
CA HIS A 69 14.79 -1.70 -7.18
C HIS A 69 16.25 -2.07 -6.82
N GLU A 70 17.19 -1.15 -7.03
CA GLU A 70 18.60 -1.34 -6.68
C GLU A 70 18.78 -1.61 -5.17
N ILE A 71 18.21 -0.76 -4.31
CA ILE A 71 18.30 -0.91 -2.85
C ILE A 71 17.67 -2.23 -2.40
N MET A 72 16.44 -2.52 -2.83
CA MET A 72 15.71 -3.71 -2.42
C MET A 72 16.36 -5.01 -2.92
N THR A 73 17.19 -4.94 -3.95
CA THR A 73 17.98 -6.07 -4.47
C THR A 73 19.34 -6.21 -3.79
N THR A 74 19.96 -5.12 -3.33
CA THR A 74 21.35 -5.14 -2.81
C THR A 74 21.40 -5.07 -1.29
N LYS A 75 20.74 -4.07 -0.69
CA LYS A 75 20.71 -3.78 0.75
C LYS A 75 19.28 -3.38 1.16
N PRO A 76 18.34 -4.34 1.27
CA PRO A 76 16.93 -4.05 1.52
C PRO A 76 16.75 -3.27 2.82
N MET A 77 16.02 -2.16 2.75
CA MET A 77 15.68 -1.35 3.90
C MET A 77 14.29 -0.72 3.75
N PRO A 78 13.66 -0.26 4.85
CA PRO A 78 12.37 0.39 4.76
C PRO A 78 12.41 1.65 3.90
N ILE A 79 11.60 1.68 2.84
CA ILE A 79 11.42 2.83 1.96
C ILE A 79 9.94 3.22 1.91
N VAL A 80 9.65 4.50 2.12
CA VAL A 80 8.34 5.12 1.87
C VAL A 80 8.46 5.99 0.64
N MET A 81 7.70 5.69 -0.41
CA MET A 81 7.74 6.49 -1.64
C MET A 81 6.96 7.80 -1.46
N LEU A 82 7.44 8.85 -2.08
CA LEU A 82 6.75 10.14 -2.19
C LEU A 82 6.23 10.26 -3.62
N SER A 83 4.91 10.28 -3.80
CA SER A 83 4.28 10.20 -5.12
C SER A 83 3.36 11.38 -5.41
N THR A 84 3.17 11.70 -6.69
CA THR A 84 2.18 12.70 -7.12
C THR A 84 0.82 12.03 -7.37
N LEU A 85 -0.28 12.74 -7.08
CA LEU A 85 -1.66 12.27 -7.25
C LEU A 85 -2.12 12.30 -8.72
N THR A 86 -1.39 11.63 -9.62
CA THR A 86 -1.77 11.49 -11.03
C THR A 86 -2.10 10.04 -11.37
N GLN A 87 -2.86 9.78 -12.45
CA GLN A 87 -3.13 8.40 -12.89
C GLN A 87 -1.84 7.63 -13.20
N LYS A 88 -0.92 8.28 -13.92
CA LYS A 88 0.42 7.71 -14.18
C LYS A 88 1.17 7.48 -12.86
N GLY A 89 1.08 8.41 -11.92
CA GLY A 89 1.64 8.28 -10.58
C GLY A 89 1.07 7.10 -9.79
N ALA A 90 -0.20 6.76 -9.98
CA ALA A 90 -0.84 5.62 -9.31
C ALA A 90 -0.29 4.27 -9.79
N GLU A 91 -0.11 4.09 -11.10
CA GLU A 91 0.52 2.87 -11.64
C GLU A 91 1.96 2.71 -11.15
N VAL A 92 2.71 3.81 -11.15
CA VAL A 92 4.10 3.83 -10.67
C VAL A 92 4.17 3.55 -9.15
N THR A 93 3.21 4.08 -8.38
CA THR A 93 3.05 3.83 -6.95
C THR A 93 2.83 2.34 -6.67
N LEU A 94 1.92 1.68 -7.40
CA LEU A 94 1.68 0.25 -7.24
C LEU A 94 2.92 -0.58 -7.59
N LYS A 95 3.61 -0.22 -8.66
CA LYS A 95 4.88 -0.87 -9.04
C LYS A 95 5.93 -0.72 -7.93
N ALA A 96 6.00 0.43 -7.26
CA ALA A 96 6.93 0.63 -6.15
C ALA A 96 6.62 -0.32 -4.98
N LEU A 97 5.35 -0.49 -4.63
CA LEU A 97 4.94 -1.44 -3.58
C LEU A 97 5.32 -2.89 -3.94
N GLU A 98 5.17 -3.29 -5.21
CA GLU A 98 5.59 -4.61 -5.70
C GLU A 98 7.11 -4.82 -5.63
N LEU A 99 7.89 -3.75 -5.84
CA LEU A 99 9.35 -3.76 -5.70
C LEU A 99 9.82 -3.79 -4.23
N GLY A 100 8.89 -3.71 -3.29
CA GLY A 100 9.13 -3.83 -1.86
C GLY A 100 9.21 -2.51 -1.10
N ALA A 101 8.75 -1.39 -1.69
CA ALA A 101 8.42 -0.21 -0.88
C ALA A 101 7.38 -0.58 0.19
N VAL A 102 7.54 -0.01 1.38
CA VAL A 102 6.67 -0.32 2.52
C VAL A 102 5.31 0.34 2.35
N ASP A 103 5.30 1.57 1.87
CA ASP A 103 4.10 2.36 1.60
C ASP A 103 4.41 3.55 0.69
N CYS A 104 3.38 4.30 0.34
CA CYS A 104 3.49 5.53 -0.45
C CYS A 104 2.75 6.68 0.22
N PHE A 105 3.29 7.89 0.06
CA PHE A 105 2.74 9.11 0.62
C PHE A 105 2.58 10.18 -0.46
N PRO A 106 1.42 10.85 -0.55
CA PRO A 106 1.18 11.83 -1.59
C PRO A 106 1.93 13.12 -1.29
N LYS A 107 2.66 13.63 -2.28
CA LYS A 107 3.24 14.97 -2.26
C LYS A 107 2.10 16.01 -2.27
N PRO A 108 2.19 17.07 -1.46
CA PRO A 108 1.21 18.14 -1.52
C PRO A 108 1.26 18.87 -2.87
N THR A 109 0.08 19.26 -3.35
CA THR A 109 -0.06 19.96 -4.63
C THR A 109 0.58 21.33 -4.61
N LYS A 110 0.69 21.97 -3.43
CA LYS A 110 1.45 23.21 -3.24
C LYS A 110 2.53 23.00 -2.19
N ALA A 111 3.74 23.47 -2.50
CA ALA A 111 4.87 23.49 -1.59
C ALA A 111 4.73 24.65 -0.57
N THR A 112 3.64 24.69 0.20
CA THR A 112 3.43 25.68 1.26
C THR A 112 3.52 25.03 2.65
N PRO A 113 4.06 25.74 3.65
CA PRO A 113 4.14 25.22 5.02
C PRO A 113 2.77 24.82 5.60
N ASP A 114 1.71 25.56 5.27
CA ASP A 114 0.35 25.30 5.78
C ASP A 114 -0.27 24.01 5.24
N GLU A 115 -0.05 23.67 3.96
CA GLU A 115 -0.47 22.38 3.41
C GLU A 115 0.34 21.25 4.03
N PHE A 116 1.64 21.46 4.20
CA PHE A 116 2.52 20.47 4.82
C PHE A 116 2.16 20.20 6.29
N ALA A 117 1.82 21.23 7.07
CA ALA A 117 1.43 21.09 8.47
C ALA A 117 0.21 20.16 8.64
N LYS A 118 -0.73 20.16 7.68
CA LYS A 118 -1.92 19.29 7.72
C LYS A 118 -1.59 17.81 7.50
N ILE A 119 -0.51 17.51 6.76
CA ILE A 119 -0.14 16.15 6.38
C ILE A 119 1.05 15.61 7.20
N SER A 120 1.77 16.48 7.91
CA SER A 120 2.97 16.15 8.71
C SER A 120 2.72 15.04 9.73
N GLY A 121 1.59 15.10 10.46
CA GLY A 121 1.25 14.06 11.44
C GLY A 121 1.02 12.68 10.81
N LYS A 122 0.40 12.64 9.63
CA LYS A 122 0.21 11.40 8.87
C LYS A 122 1.55 10.85 8.38
N LEU A 123 2.39 11.72 7.82
CA LEU A 123 3.73 11.36 7.35
C LEU A 123 4.58 10.78 8.48
N CYS A 124 4.64 11.47 9.63
CA CYS A 124 5.43 11.02 10.77
C CYS A 124 4.99 9.64 11.26
N LYS A 125 3.68 9.42 11.37
CA LYS A 125 3.12 8.11 11.77
C LYS A 125 3.45 7.02 10.75
N LEU A 126 3.36 7.34 9.46
CA LEU A 126 3.68 6.40 8.39
C LEU A 126 5.15 6.01 8.41
N VAL A 127 6.07 6.99 8.46
CA VAL A 127 7.51 6.77 8.50
C VAL A 127 7.93 6.00 9.76
N ALA A 128 7.38 6.34 10.93
CA ALA A 128 7.63 5.61 12.17
C ALA A 128 7.12 4.16 12.13
N THR A 129 6.01 3.91 11.42
CA THR A 129 5.49 2.55 11.21
C THR A 129 6.38 1.79 10.24
N ALA A 130 6.77 2.43 9.13
CA ALA A 130 7.60 1.84 8.10
C ALA A 130 8.99 1.45 8.62
N ALA A 131 9.61 2.27 9.47
CA ALA A 131 10.90 1.96 10.10
C ALA A 131 10.88 0.66 10.94
N LYS A 132 9.70 0.22 11.41
CA LYS A 132 9.53 -1.03 12.17
C LYS A 132 9.21 -2.23 11.27
N SER A 133 9.02 -2.01 9.97
CA SER A 133 8.68 -3.05 9.01
C SER A 133 9.87 -3.94 8.72
N LYS A 134 9.62 -5.25 8.65
CA LYS A 134 10.59 -6.22 8.17
C LYS A 134 10.48 -6.31 6.66
N VAL A 135 11.32 -5.56 5.95
CA VAL A 135 11.40 -5.66 4.50
C VAL A 135 12.11 -6.95 4.10
N LYS A 136 11.62 -7.59 3.03
CA LYS A 136 12.27 -8.74 2.41
C LYS A 136 13.12 -8.24 1.25
N LYS A 137 14.23 -8.94 0.99
CA LYS A 137 15.00 -8.73 -0.24
C LYS A 137 14.11 -8.98 -1.45
N TYR A 138 14.09 -8.04 -2.38
CA TYR A 138 13.46 -8.25 -3.68
C TYR A 138 14.36 -9.16 -4.51
N ASP A 139 13.80 -10.26 -5.00
CA ASP A 139 14.47 -11.23 -5.84
C ASP A 139 13.74 -11.28 -7.20
N PRO A 140 14.34 -10.71 -8.26
CA PRO A 140 13.73 -10.68 -9.58
C PRO A 140 13.46 -12.07 -10.16
N GLU A 141 14.31 -13.06 -9.87
CA GLU A 141 14.13 -14.43 -10.36
C GLU A 141 12.98 -15.11 -9.64
N ALA A 142 12.88 -14.94 -8.32
CA ALA A 142 11.76 -15.45 -7.55
C ALA A 142 10.44 -14.78 -7.95
N ALA A 143 10.44 -13.47 -8.20
CA ALA A 143 9.28 -12.73 -8.68
C ALA A 143 8.83 -13.22 -10.07
N ALA A 144 9.76 -13.39 -11.01
CA ALA A 144 9.47 -13.93 -12.34
C ALA A 144 8.95 -15.38 -12.28
N ALA A 145 9.57 -16.22 -11.44
CA ALA A 145 9.12 -17.59 -11.22
C ALA A 145 7.73 -17.65 -10.58
N ALA A 146 7.43 -16.77 -9.63
CA ALA A 146 6.11 -16.66 -9.02
C ALA A 146 5.05 -16.21 -10.03
N ALA A 147 5.35 -15.20 -10.86
CA ALA A 147 4.46 -14.75 -11.93
C ALA A 147 4.20 -15.86 -12.97
N ALA A 148 5.25 -16.57 -13.41
CA ALA A 148 5.14 -17.69 -14.32
C ALA A 148 4.33 -18.85 -13.72
N LYS A 149 4.52 -19.13 -12.42
CA LYS A 149 3.76 -20.15 -11.69
C LYS A 149 2.30 -19.73 -11.49
N ALA A 150 2.03 -18.45 -11.22
CA ALA A 150 0.68 -17.92 -11.14
C ALA A 150 -0.05 -18.07 -12.48
N ALA A 151 0.58 -17.66 -13.59
CA ALA A 151 0.06 -17.84 -14.95
C ALA A 151 -0.18 -19.31 -15.30
N ALA A 152 0.77 -20.20 -14.96
CA ALA A 152 0.61 -21.64 -15.17
C ALA A 152 -0.47 -22.27 -14.28
N SER A 153 -0.66 -21.76 -13.05
CA SER A 153 -1.75 -22.18 -12.15
C SER A 153 -3.10 -21.69 -12.65
N GLN A 154 -3.20 -20.48 -13.20
CA GLN A 154 -4.40 -19.97 -13.84
C GLN A 154 -4.78 -20.80 -15.07
N ALA A 155 -3.79 -21.21 -15.88
CA ALA A 155 -4.00 -22.08 -17.03
C ALA A 155 -4.36 -23.54 -16.65
N SER A 156 -3.85 -24.05 -15.53
CA SER A 156 -4.11 -25.42 -15.04
C SER A 156 -5.24 -25.52 -14.00
N MET A 157 -5.86 -24.41 -13.60
CA MET A 157 -6.91 -24.39 -12.58
C MET A 157 -8.23 -25.05 -13.01
N GLY A 158 -8.39 -25.41 -14.28
CA GLY A 158 -9.42 -26.36 -14.70
C GLY A 158 -9.24 -27.77 -14.09
N ALA A 159 -8.07 -28.09 -13.52
CA ALA A 159 -7.71 -29.39 -12.97
C ALA A 159 -7.40 -29.40 -11.46
N ALA A 160 -7.44 -28.26 -10.77
CA ALA A 160 -7.33 -28.23 -9.30
C ALA A 160 -8.59 -28.86 -8.67
N LYS A 161 -8.46 -29.49 -7.49
CA LYS A 161 -9.66 -29.97 -6.75
C LYS A 161 -10.64 -28.81 -6.63
N PRO A 162 -11.91 -28.98 -7.02
CA PRO A 162 -12.87 -27.88 -6.96
C PRO A 162 -12.98 -27.42 -5.51
N TYR A 163 -12.59 -26.17 -5.25
CA TYR A 163 -12.83 -25.57 -3.94
C TYR A 163 -14.34 -25.53 -3.73
N LYS A 164 -14.84 -26.25 -2.73
CA LYS A 164 -16.26 -26.20 -2.40
C LYS A 164 -16.44 -25.16 -1.31
N TRP A 165 -16.86 -23.99 -1.73
CA TRP A 165 -17.31 -22.94 -0.81
C TRP A 165 -18.36 -23.50 0.16
N ASN A 166 -18.19 -23.22 1.44
CA ASN A 166 -18.99 -23.74 2.56
C ASN A 166 -20.02 -22.72 3.08
N GLY A 167 -20.24 -21.62 2.36
CA GLY A 167 -21.19 -20.57 2.78
C GLY A 167 -20.60 -19.51 3.72
N THR A 168 -19.28 -19.43 3.90
CA THR A 168 -18.64 -18.35 4.70
C THR A 168 -18.20 -17.18 3.82
N ILE A 169 -18.08 -16.00 4.42
CA ILE A 169 -17.43 -14.83 3.79
C ILE A 169 -16.04 -14.61 4.37
N VAL A 170 -15.19 -13.92 3.64
CA VAL A 170 -13.85 -13.51 4.12
C VAL A 170 -13.77 -12.00 4.13
N ALA A 171 -13.25 -11.43 5.21
CA ALA A 171 -12.90 -10.01 5.29
C ALA A 171 -11.41 -9.89 5.58
N LEU A 172 -10.68 -9.26 4.67
CA LEU A 172 -9.28 -8.92 4.80
C LEU A 172 -9.19 -7.42 5.08
N CYS A 173 -8.46 -7.04 6.12
CA CYS A 173 -8.27 -5.63 6.49
C CYS A 173 -6.78 -5.34 6.56
N ALA A 174 -6.31 -4.36 5.81
CA ALA A 174 -4.91 -4.02 5.74
C ALA A 174 -4.69 -2.50 5.53
N SER A 175 -3.48 -2.06 5.89
CA SER A 175 -3.04 -0.66 5.88
C SER A 175 -1.61 -0.63 5.32
N THR A 176 -0.62 -0.11 6.06
CA THR A 176 0.78 -0.09 5.65
C THR A 176 1.33 -1.49 5.33
N GLY A 177 1.97 -1.63 4.16
CA GLY A 177 2.43 -2.91 3.61
C GLY A 177 1.31 -3.85 3.13
N GLY A 178 0.05 -3.41 3.21
CA GLY A 178 -1.13 -4.23 2.93
C GLY A 178 -1.30 -4.59 1.45
N GLY A 179 -0.97 -3.68 0.54
CA GLY A 179 -1.09 -3.91 -0.90
C GLY A 179 -0.37 -5.18 -1.37
N PRO A 180 0.97 -5.28 -1.18
CA PRO A 180 1.73 -6.49 -1.52
C PRO A 180 1.25 -7.74 -0.78
N ALA A 181 0.91 -7.61 0.50
CA ALA A 181 0.47 -8.75 1.32
C ALA A 181 -0.86 -9.34 0.85
N VAL A 182 -1.82 -8.48 0.48
CA VAL A 182 -3.11 -8.91 -0.10
C VAL A 182 -2.89 -9.61 -1.43
N LEU A 183 -2.04 -9.04 -2.30
CA LEU A 183 -1.73 -9.65 -3.59
C LEU A 183 -1.09 -11.03 -3.41
N GLU A 184 -0.06 -11.16 -2.57
CA GLU A 184 0.61 -12.43 -2.27
C GLU A 184 -0.39 -13.49 -1.75
N LEU A 185 -1.28 -13.09 -0.83
CA LEU A 185 -2.28 -13.98 -0.24
C LEU A 185 -3.31 -14.47 -1.27
N LEU A 186 -3.81 -13.57 -2.12
CA LEU A 186 -4.88 -13.87 -3.07
C LEU A 186 -4.38 -14.54 -4.36
N THR A 187 -3.08 -14.49 -4.66
CA THR A 187 -2.50 -15.11 -5.88
C THR A 187 -2.79 -16.61 -5.96
N ALA A 188 -2.85 -17.31 -4.83
CA ALA A 188 -3.10 -18.75 -4.78
C ALA A 188 -4.60 -19.12 -4.70
N TRP A 189 -5.51 -18.14 -4.74
CA TRP A 189 -6.93 -18.39 -4.56
C TRP A 189 -7.60 -18.95 -5.82
N PRO A 190 -8.57 -19.86 -5.65
CA PRO A 190 -9.32 -20.40 -6.77
C PRO A 190 -10.32 -19.37 -7.33
N ALA A 191 -10.64 -19.48 -8.63
CA ALA A 191 -11.62 -18.59 -9.28
C ALA A 191 -13.01 -18.60 -8.61
N ASN A 192 -13.36 -19.68 -7.91
CA ASN A 192 -14.60 -19.82 -7.15
C ASN A 192 -14.41 -19.63 -5.63
N CYS A 193 -13.49 -18.73 -5.23
CA CYS A 193 -13.22 -18.41 -3.82
C CYS A 193 -14.48 -17.95 -3.05
N PRO A 194 -14.44 -17.89 -1.71
CA PRO A 194 -15.49 -17.25 -0.94
C PRO A 194 -15.72 -15.79 -1.38
N PRO A 195 -16.95 -15.25 -1.23
CA PRO A 195 -17.16 -13.81 -1.31
C PRO A 195 -16.22 -13.11 -0.33
N THR A 196 -15.39 -12.20 -0.86
CA THR A 196 -14.29 -11.63 -0.08
C THR A 196 -14.27 -10.12 -0.16
N ILE A 197 -14.18 -9.46 0.99
CA ILE A 197 -14.04 -8.01 1.09
C ILE A 197 -12.59 -7.72 1.50
N VAL A 198 -11.90 -6.91 0.70
CA VAL A 198 -10.56 -6.41 1.00
C VAL A 198 -10.70 -4.94 1.37
N LEU A 199 -10.70 -4.64 2.67
CA LEU A 199 -10.55 -3.27 3.16
C LEU A 199 -9.06 -2.94 3.16
N GLN A 200 -8.64 -2.10 2.22
CA GLN A 200 -7.27 -1.59 2.14
C GLN A 200 -7.32 -0.07 2.30
N GLN A 201 -6.56 0.46 3.25
CA GLN A 201 -6.35 1.91 3.32
C GLN A 201 -5.45 2.30 2.16
N LEU A 202 -6.00 3.09 1.24
CA LEU A 202 -5.30 3.66 0.10
C LEU A 202 -5.61 5.14 0.04
N GLU A 203 -4.64 5.90 -0.48
CA GLU A 203 -4.86 7.30 -0.82
C GLU A 203 -5.87 7.45 -1.96
N GLU A 204 -6.41 8.66 -2.07
CA GLU A 204 -7.37 9.01 -3.11
C GLU A 204 -6.75 8.76 -4.51
N GLY A 205 -7.51 8.11 -5.38
CA GLY A 205 -7.06 7.75 -6.74
C GLY A 205 -6.27 6.43 -6.84
N LEU A 206 -5.84 5.81 -5.74
CA LEU A 206 -5.14 4.51 -5.79
C LEU A 206 -6.08 3.30 -5.79
N ALA A 207 -7.33 3.45 -5.34
CA ALA A 207 -8.27 2.34 -5.22
C ALA A 207 -8.55 1.63 -6.56
N ALA A 208 -8.90 2.38 -7.61
CA ALA A 208 -9.19 1.81 -8.92
C ALA A 208 -7.97 1.14 -9.57
N PRO A 209 -6.78 1.78 -9.64
CA PRO A 209 -5.56 1.11 -10.08
C PRO A 209 -5.22 -0.14 -9.28
N PHE A 210 -5.40 -0.12 -7.96
CA PHE A 210 -5.12 -1.29 -7.11
C PHE A 210 -6.07 -2.46 -7.43
N ALA A 211 -7.37 -2.18 -7.57
CA ALA A 211 -8.36 -3.19 -7.93
C ALA A 211 -8.10 -3.76 -9.33
N ALA A 212 -7.78 -2.92 -10.31
CA ALA A 212 -7.42 -3.36 -11.66
C ALA A 212 -6.18 -4.26 -11.64
N ARG A 213 -5.13 -3.85 -10.92
CA ARG A 213 -3.90 -4.62 -10.79
C ARG A 213 -4.12 -5.96 -10.12
N LEU A 214 -4.92 -6.00 -9.05
CA LEU A 214 -5.33 -7.26 -8.43
C LEU A 214 -6.08 -8.15 -9.43
N ASN A 215 -7.04 -7.59 -10.17
CA ASN A 215 -7.85 -8.32 -11.15
C ASN A 215 -7.01 -8.98 -12.26
N GLU A 216 -5.90 -8.36 -12.65
CA GLU A 216 -4.97 -8.93 -13.62
C GLU A 216 -4.12 -10.08 -13.04
N ALA A 217 -3.85 -10.04 -11.74
CA ALA A 217 -2.87 -10.91 -11.10
C ALA A 217 -3.49 -12.15 -10.44
N ILE A 218 -4.77 -12.12 -10.09
CA ILE A 218 -5.47 -13.21 -9.41
C ILE A 218 -6.58 -13.79 -10.26
N ALA A 219 -7.05 -14.99 -9.92
CA ALA A 219 -8.12 -15.64 -10.67
C ALA A 219 -9.56 -15.24 -10.28
N PRO A 220 -9.86 -14.88 -9.01
CA PRO A 220 -11.15 -14.27 -8.67
C PRO A 220 -11.44 -12.98 -9.44
N ASP A 221 -12.72 -12.70 -9.66
CA ASP A 221 -13.19 -11.44 -10.26
C ASP A 221 -13.11 -10.31 -9.21
N VAL A 222 -12.26 -9.31 -9.47
CA VAL A 222 -12.00 -8.20 -8.53
C VAL A 222 -12.80 -6.97 -8.94
N LYS A 223 -13.51 -6.38 -7.98
CA LYS A 223 -14.32 -5.17 -8.17
C LYS A 223 -14.02 -4.14 -7.11
N LEU A 224 -14.20 -2.87 -7.44
CA LEU A 224 -14.35 -1.85 -6.41
C LEU A 224 -15.68 -2.06 -5.69
N ALA A 225 -15.66 -1.94 -4.37
CA ALA A 225 -16.84 -2.06 -3.55
C ALA A 225 -17.76 -0.84 -3.75
N GLU A 226 -19.01 -1.10 -4.17
CA GLU A 226 -20.06 -0.09 -4.27
C GLU A 226 -21.22 -0.42 -3.31
N ASP A 227 -21.98 0.61 -2.95
CA ASP A 227 -23.14 0.43 -2.08
C ASP A 227 -24.21 -0.45 -2.75
N GLY A 228 -24.70 -1.45 -2.02
CA GLY A 228 -25.71 -2.39 -2.49
C GLY A 228 -25.19 -3.56 -3.31
N MET A 229 -23.87 -3.67 -3.54
CA MET A 229 -23.30 -4.84 -4.21
C MET A 229 -23.52 -6.12 -3.40
N MET A 230 -24.18 -7.09 -4.01
CA MET A 230 -24.41 -8.42 -3.41
C MET A 230 -23.10 -9.20 -3.36
N LEU A 231 -22.80 -9.83 -2.22
CA LEU A 231 -21.63 -10.67 -2.03
C LEU A 231 -21.79 -12.01 -2.76
N GLN A 232 -20.93 -12.29 -3.74
CA GLN A 232 -20.99 -13.50 -4.55
C GLN A 232 -19.70 -14.34 -4.48
N PRO A 233 -19.81 -15.68 -4.57
CA PRO A 233 -18.65 -16.55 -4.71
C PRO A 233 -17.84 -16.19 -5.96
N GLY A 234 -16.52 -16.33 -5.85
CA GLY A 234 -15.56 -15.97 -6.90
C GLY A 234 -15.30 -14.47 -7.05
N GLN A 235 -15.85 -13.63 -6.16
CA GLN A 235 -15.68 -12.19 -6.21
C GLN A 235 -14.88 -11.66 -5.01
N VAL A 236 -13.99 -10.71 -5.31
CA VAL A 236 -13.21 -9.93 -4.34
C VAL A 236 -13.60 -8.46 -4.48
N TYR A 237 -14.05 -7.83 -3.41
CA TYR A 237 -14.46 -6.43 -3.38
C TYR A 237 -13.41 -5.59 -2.65
N VAL A 238 -12.71 -4.73 -3.40
CA VAL A 238 -11.76 -3.76 -2.86
C VAL A 238 -12.54 -2.58 -2.28
N LEU A 239 -12.51 -2.46 -0.97
CA LEU A 239 -13.09 -1.38 -0.20
C LEU A 239 -11.98 -0.41 0.23
N SER A 240 -11.87 0.70 -0.49
CA SER A 240 -11.12 1.87 -0.05
C SER A 240 -11.99 3.10 -0.31
N ALA A 241 -12.48 3.72 0.76
CA ALA A 241 -13.38 4.87 0.68
C ALA A 241 -12.91 5.96 1.67
N PRO A 242 -12.48 7.15 1.20
CA PRO A 242 -11.93 8.18 2.07
C PRO A 242 -12.98 8.84 2.99
N ASP A 243 -14.26 8.79 2.59
CA ASP A 243 -15.38 9.47 3.21
C ASP A 243 -16.44 8.53 3.82
N LYS A 244 -16.32 7.21 3.61
CA LYS A 244 -17.32 6.22 4.03
C LYS A 244 -16.69 5.03 4.74
N HIS A 245 -17.51 4.32 5.52
CA HIS A 245 -17.20 3.00 6.03
C HIS A 245 -17.95 1.93 5.24
N GLY A 246 -17.34 0.78 5.06
CA GLY A 246 -18.01 -0.40 4.50
C GLY A 246 -18.52 -1.32 5.61
N LEU A 247 -19.69 -1.91 5.37
CA LEU A 247 -20.39 -2.84 6.23
C LEU A 247 -20.89 -4.02 5.41
N VAL A 248 -21.20 -5.11 6.10
CA VAL A 248 -22.06 -6.19 5.58
C VAL A 248 -23.40 -6.10 6.28
N ASP A 249 -24.51 -6.03 5.53
CA ASP A 249 -25.84 -5.82 6.14
C ASP A 249 -26.44 -7.09 6.77
N ARG A 250 -26.18 -8.26 6.19
CA ARG A 250 -26.62 -9.57 6.69
C ARG A 250 -25.85 -10.70 6.00
N TRP A 251 -25.90 -11.92 6.51
CA TRP A 251 -25.40 -13.09 5.79
C TRP A 251 -26.24 -14.33 6.14
N PRO A 252 -26.50 -15.29 5.21
CA PRO A 252 -26.18 -15.31 3.78
C PRO A 252 -27.01 -14.35 2.91
N GLY A 253 -26.53 -14.06 1.70
CA GLY A 253 -27.21 -13.15 0.76
C GLY A 253 -27.07 -11.67 1.12
N GLY A 254 -25.98 -11.32 1.79
CA GLY A 254 -25.62 -9.96 2.17
C GLY A 254 -25.20 -9.07 1.03
N ALA A 255 -25.34 -7.77 1.25
CA ALA A 255 -24.77 -6.73 0.42
C ALA A 255 -23.72 -5.91 1.19
N ILE A 256 -22.77 -5.37 0.44
CA ILE A 256 -21.89 -4.33 0.93
C ILE A 256 -22.72 -3.05 1.09
N ARG A 257 -22.59 -2.39 2.25
CA ARG A 257 -23.17 -1.06 2.48
C ARG A 257 -22.07 -0.04 2.74
N LEU A 258 -22.16 1.11 2.08
CA LEU A 258 -21.26 2.24 2.28
C LEU A 258 -21.96 3.35 3.03
N VAL A 259 -21.53 3.60 4.26
CA VAL A 259 -22.14 4.60 5.14
C VAL A 259 -21.22 5.78 5.38
N ALA A 260 -21.72 7.00 5.16
CA ALA A 260 -21.02 8.23 5.52
C ALA A 260 -21.15 8.45 7.04
N ARG A 261 -20.02 8.37 7.75
CA ARG A 261 -19.92 8.65 9.19
C ARG A 261 -18.58 9.30 9.51
N ASP A 262 -18.48 9.84 10.72
CA ASP A 262 -17.23 10.36 11.26
C ASP A 262 -16.18 9.24 11.40
N PRO A 263 -14.88 9.56 11.24
CA PRO A 263 -13.82 8.58 11.40
C PRO A 263 -13.87 7.87 12.76
N LEU A 264 -13.78 6.55 12.73
CA LEU A 264 -13.64 5.74 13.94
C LEU A 264 -12.16 5.55 14.24
N ASN A 265 -11.75 5.90 15.46
CA ASN A 265 -10.33 5.92 15.87
C ASN A 265 -9.45 6.74 14.91
N GLY A 266 -10.03 7.79 14.31
CA GLY A 266 -9.34 8.68 13.37
C GLY A 266 -9.17 8.12 11.96
N VAL A 267 -9.84 7.02 11.60
CA VAL A 267 -9.65 6.38 10.28
C VAL A 267 -10.96 6.06 9.56
N ARG A 268 -10.92 6.20 8.22
CA ARG A 268 -11.94 5.73 7.26
C ARG A 268 -11.24 5.10 6.05
N PRO A 269 -11.74 3.97 5.52
CA PRO A 269 -12.72 3.09 6.14
C PRO A 269 -12.16 2.40 7.40
N SER A 270 -13.03 1.94 8.30
CA SER A 270 -12.63 1.32 9.58
C SER A 270 -12.72 -0.20 9.50
N ALA A 271 -11.60 -0.87 9.79
CA ALA A 271 -11.53 -2.32 9.89
C ALA A 271 -12.42 -2.86 11.01
N ASP A 272 -12.39 -2.24 12.19
CA ASP A 272 -13.19 -2.67 13.34
C ASP A 272 -14.68 -2.71 13.01
N LEU A 273 -15.17 -1.68 12.33
CA LEU A 273 -16.57 -1.58 11.96
C LEU A 273 -16.97 -2.62 10.90
N LEU A 274 -16.13 -2.82 9.86
CA LEU A 274 -16.37 -3.88 8.87
C LEU A 274 -16.41 -5.26 9.55
N LEU A 275 -15.37 -5.59 10.32
CA LEU A 275 -15.23 -6.88 10.99
C LEU A 275 -16.35 -7.13 12.00
N HIS A 276 -16.80 -6.10 12.71
CA HIS A 276 -17.94 -6.21 13.61
C HIS A 276 -19.21 -6.62 12.88
N THR A 277 -19.51 -5.98 11.73
CA THR A 277 -20.69 -6.36 10.93
C THR A 277 -20.56 -7.73 10.29
N VAL A 278 -19.36 -8.11 9.82
CA VAL A 278 -19.07 -9.45 9.31
C VAL A 278 -19.27 -10.53 10.38
N ALA A 279 -18.92 -10.25 11.64
CA ALA A 279 -19.09 -11.18 12.74
C ALA A 279 -20.55 -11.32 13.23
N GLN A 280 -21.38 -10.29 13.01
CA GLN A 280 -22.81 -10.31 13.33
C GLN A 280 -23.68 -10.92 12.23
N ALA A 281 -23.18 -10.86 10.99
CA ALA A 281 -23.89 -11.24 9.78
C ALA A 281 -24.17 -12.74 9.72
#